data_AF-A0A6C0JGL9-F1
#
_entry.id   AF-A0A6C0JGL9-F1
#
_cell.length_a   1.000
_cell.length_b   1.000
_cell.length_c   1.000
_cell.angle_alpha   90.00
_cell.angle_beta   90.00
_cell.angle_gamma   90.00
#
_symmetry.space_group_name_H-M   'P 1'
#
loop_
_entity.id
_entity.type
_entity.pdbx_description
1 polymer ?
#
loop_
_entity_poly.entity_id
_entity_poly.type
_entity_poly.pdbx_seq_one_letter_code
_entity_poly.pdbx_strand_id
1 'polypeptide(L)'
;MKKRQKTMVGGVVNKTLGKDNFDSLFQFINHPGCEITSISYKSLKGFVFKLHINNLEEKDTEFYGLNSTTNIFDIPVDTIIIKLAILNEDEDDKDLPDYEEKYNEKGVSGKEMESHEDFKNEAILQSQIYEKTLSKGQPICPALIDFAVFDATKMRFLDLLESKCNNNDESKQMILYIKSALDANDHCKLGMISMESAATYKTFYDVYDFIEDENTIEDTPLKKQKLCEEAVFQIIRLYNECRIVHCDLHGNNIMVKKIEGSDKYKIFVIDFGRVVKIDELKFSEKYKILQYGMKVFRTSFLNQVETPRGKGDSLRIHLDYIDTIKKNGVVEFDKNYVKTIIQFIISVDYMYNYENFEYEQESKIQNNYVDGIDRETSYKTIVNDLNNYYSSTITCDSTKYKTLHRDTSFTKKIAQYKSLCDKLKETKSIPIETRDVIKNTRKRVLSASKHSAKVAKMSSSKRMSISPAKSSSKKRRNRSSSRKKTFFDKDSP
;
A
#
# COMPACT_ATOMS: atom_id res chain seq x y z
N MET A 1 5.49 36.23 20.94
CA MET A 1 5.89 35.53 19.69
C MET A 1 5.19 34.17 19.62
N LYS A 2 4.30 33.94 18.64
CA LYS A 2 3.72 32.61 18.41
C LYS A 2 4.75 31.76 17.65
N LYS A 3 5.27 30.69 18.29
CA LYS A 3 6.11 29.69 17.61
C LYS A 3 5.31 29.11 16.44
N ARG A 4 5.75 29.36 15.21
CA ARG A 4 5.25 28.65 14.01
C ARG A 4 5.63 27.18 14.18
N GLN A 5 4.64 26.31 14.31
CA GLN A 5 4.83 24.86 14.21
C GLN A 5 5.24 24.57 12.76
N LYS A 6 6.44 24.01 12.59
CA LYS A 6 6.95 23.54 11.31
C LYS A 6 6.16 22.29 10.91
N THR A 7 5.50 22.35 9.77
CA THR A 7 5.07 21.18 9.01
C THR A 7 6.31 20.47 8.47
N MET A 8 6.34 19.14 8.54
CA MET A 8 7.51 18.33 8.17
C MET A 8 7.19 17.44 6.95
N VAL A 9 8.27 17.21 6.22
CA VAL A 9 8.44 16.97 4.77
C VAL A 9 8.70 15.46 4.55
N GLY A 10 8.59 14.95 3.32
CA GLY A 10 9.17 13.66 2.93
C GLY A 10 10.04 13.75 1.66
N GLY A 11 10.56 12.62 1.17
CA GLY A 11 11.81 12.43 0.40
C GLY A 11 12.00 13.01 -1.00
N VAL A 12 11.17 13.94 -1.44
CA VAL A 12 11.53 14.85 -2.53
C VAL A 12 11.91 16.20 -1.95
N VAL A 13 12.94 16.83 -2.50
CA VAL A 13 13.39 18.13 -1.98
C VAL A 13 12.57 19.22 -2.67
N ASN A 14 11.83 20.01 -1.87
CA ASN A 14 11.22 21.24 -2.38
C ASN A 14 12.29 22.12 -3.00
N LYS A 15 12.05 22.58 -4.23
CA LYS A 15 12.92 23.54 -4.91
C LYS A 15 13.11 24.81 -4.08
N THR A 16 12.02 25.30 -3.48
CA THR A 16 12.06 26.52 -2.65
C THR A 16 12.30 26.16 -1.19
N LEU A 17 13.47 26.53 -0.67
CA LEU A 17 13.84 26.30 0.72
C LEU A 17 12.82 26.95 1.68
N GLY A 18 12.25 26.15 2.58
CA GLY A 18 11.33 26.63 3.61
C GLY A 18 9.86 26.75 3.18
N LYS A 19 9.54 26.48 1.91
CA LYS A 19 8.16 26.31 1.43
C LYS A 19 7.55 25.02 2.01
N ASP A 20 6.25 25.04 2.28
CA ASP A 20 5.50 23.87 2.75
C ASP A 20 5.27 22.87 1.60
N ASN A 21 5.39 21.57 1.86
CA ASN A 21 5.21 20.54 0.83
C ASN A 21 3.82 20.56 0.19
N PHE A 22 2.79 20.86 0.97
CA PHE A 22 1.44 20.95 0.41
C PHE A 22 1.27 22.21 -0.43
N ASP A 23 1.91 23.33 -0.08
CA ASP A 23 1.90 24.51 -0.93
C ASP A 23 2.58 24.22 -2.28
N SER A 24 3.68 23.47 -2.28
CA SER A 24 4.34 22.98 -3.50
C SER A 24 3.46 21.99 -4.28
N LEU A 25 2.86 21.01 -3.61
CA LEU A 25 1.95 20.04 -4.23
C LEU A 25 0.72 20.73 -4.81
N PHE A 26 0.19 21.73 -4.12
CA PHE A 26 -0.95 22.50 -4.60
C PHE A 26 -0.57 23.34 -5.82
N GLN A 27 0.63 23.92 -5.87
CA GLN A 27 1.12 24.60 -7.07
C GLN A 27 1.29 23.64 -8.23
N PHE A 28 1.82 22.44 -7.96
CA PHE A 28 1.89 21.35 -8.93
C PHE A 28 0.51 20.99 -9.51
N ILE A 29 -0.50 20.77 -8.66
CA ILE A 29 -1.89 20.48 -9.10
C ILE A 29 -2.47 21.64 -9.92
N ASN A 30 -2.21 22.89 -9.53
CA ASN A 30 -2.75 24.05 -10.23
C ASN A 30 -2.05 24.33 -11.55
N HIS A 31 -0.86 23.77 -11.79
CA HIS A 31 -0.14 23.94 -13.04
C HIS A 31 -1.08 23.66 -14.24
N PRO A 32 -1.09 24.52 -15.28
CA PRO A 32 -2.01 24.37 -16.42
C PRO A 32 -1.87 23.04 -17.14
N GLY A 33 -0.64 22.51 -17.23
CA GLY A 33 -0.34 21.21 -17.84
C GLY A 33 -0.52 20.01 -16.90
N CYS A 34 -1.01 20.20 -15.67
CA CYS A 34 -1.26 19.09 -14.76
C CYS A 34 -2.50 18.29 -15.21
N GLU A 35 -2.32 16.98 -15.34
CA GLU A 35 -3.35 16.00 -15.66
C GLU A 35 -3.44 14.95 -14.56
N ILE A 36 -4.66 14.46 -14.31
CA ILE A 36 -4.93 13.38 -13.35
C ILE A 36 -5.44 12.15 -14.08
N THR A 37 -4.76 11.03 -13.87
CA THR A 37 -5.19 9.70 -14.35
C THR A 37 -5.31 8.71 -13.19
N SER A 38 -6.11 7.68 -13.36
CA SER A 38 -6.29 6.60 -12.39
C SER A 38 -5.07 5.67 -12.45
N ILE A 39 -4.76 5.04 -11.32
CA ILE A 39 -3.79 3.94 -11.23
C ILE A 39 -4.49 2.70 -10.69
N SER A 40 -5.13 2.83 -9.53
CA SER A 40 -5.76 1.69 -8.87
C SER A 40 -6.90 2.13 -7.97
N TYR A 41 -7.99 1.38 -8.04
CA TYR A 41 -9.14 1.48 -7.16
C TYR A 41 -9.58 0.08 -6.70
N LYS A 42 -8.76 -0.96 -6.93
CA LYS A 42 -9.06 -2.34 -6.51
C LYS A 42 -8.67 -2.64 -5.07
N SER A 43 -7.85 -1.79 -4.45
CA SER A 43 -7.55 -1.90 -3.01
C SER A 43 -8.85 -1.85 -2.20
N LEU A 44 -8.92 -2.57 -1.10
CA LEU A 44 -10.04 -2.49 -0.16
C LEU A 44 -10.26 -1.05 0.32
N LYS A 45 -9.15 -0.35 0.58
CA LYS A 45 -9.11 1.01 1.12
C LYS A 45 -8.39 1.95 0.17
N GLY A 46 -9.10 3.01 -0.21
CA GLY A 46 -8.56 4.12 -0.97
C GLY A 46 -8.53 3.96 -2.49
N PHE A 47 -8.04 5.03 -3.11
CA PHE A 47 -8.05 5.31 -4.54
C PHE A 47 -6.73 5.97 -4.91
N VAL A 48 -6.02 5.41 -5.89
CA VAL A 48 -4.69 5.87 -6.28
C VAL A 48 -4.75 6.55 -7.64
N PHE A 49 -4.23 7.77 -7.69
CA PHE A 49 -4.18 8.63 -8.86
C PHE A 49 -2.74 8.99 -9.21
N LYS A 50 -2.47 9.16 -10.50
CA LYS A 50 -1.26 9.78 -11.03
C LYS A 50 -1.56 11.23 -11.34
N LEU A 51 -0.71 12.13 -10.86
CA LEU A 51 -0.66 13.53 -11.26
C LEU A 51 0.58 13.69 -12.13
N HIS A 52 0.43 14.23 -13.34
CA HIS A 52 1.54 14.43 -14.26
C HIS A 52 1.47 15.81 -14.90
N ILE A 53 2.60 16.48 -15.03
CA ILE A 53 2.70 17.72 -15.79
C ILE A 53 3.37 17.43 -17.13
N ASN A 54 2.59 17.52 -18.20
CA ASN A 54 3.12 17.41 -19.56
C ASN A 54 4.08 18.57 -19.84
N ASN A 55 5.30 18.25 -20.30
CA ASN A 55 6.36 19.22 -20.63
C ASN A 55 6.71 20.16 -19.46
N LEU A 56 6.97 19.60 -18.27
CA LEU A 56 7.42 20.39 -17.12
C LEU A 56 8.70 21.15 -17.45
N GLU A 57 8.64 22.48 -17.43
CA GLU A 57 9.83 23.32 -17.53
C GLU A 57 10.54 23.44 -16.17
N GLU A 58 11.86 23.55 -16.20
CA GLU A 58 12.68 23.70 -14.99
C GLU A 58 12.23 24.83 -14.07
N LYS A 59 11.71 25.94 -14.63
CA LYS A 59 11.23 27.08 -13.85
C LYS A 59 10.00 26.73 -13.00
N ASP A 60 9.17 25.81 -13.48
CA ASP A 60 7.89 25.39 -12.88
C ASP A 60 8.04 24.15 -11.99
N THR A 61 9.24 23.56 -11.93
CA THR A 61 9.56 22.44 -11.05
C THR A 61 9.37 22.81 -9.58
N GLU A 62 8.60 22.01 -8.85
CA GLU A 62 8.37 22.19 -7.41
C GLU A 62 9.22 21.26 -6.55
N PHE A 63 9.61 20.11 -7.12
CA PHE A 63 10.24 19.02 -6.41
C PHE A 63 11.42 18.47 -7.21
N TYR A 64 12.50 18.13 -6.51
CA TYR A 64 13.62 17.37 -7.07
C TYR A 64 13.70 15.97 -6.44
N GLY A 65 13.87 14.97 -7.29
CA GLY A 65 14.12 13.57 -6.95
C GLY A 65 15.59 13.21 -7.11
N LEU A 66 15.93 11.97 -6.74
CA LEU A 66 17.30 11.44 -6.85
C LEU A 66 17.73 11.29 -8.31
N ASN A 67 18.98 11.63 -8.58
CA ASN A 67 19.59 11.43 -9.88
C ASN A 67 20.01 9.99 -10.16
N SER A 68 20.52 9.74 -11.37
CA SER A 68 20.98 8.41 -11.79
C SER A 68 22.15 7.89 -10.97
N THR A 69 22.98 8.79 -10.41
CA THR A 69 24.05 8.45 -9.47
C THR A 69 23.56 8.28 -8.02
N THR A 70 22.28 8.54 -7.77
CA THR A 70 21.56 8.34 -6.50
C THR A 70 22.12 9.08 -5.29
N ASN A 71 22.97 10.08 -5.51
CA ASN A 71 23.70 10.77 -4.46
C ASN A 71 23.20 12.20 -4.20
N ILE A 72 22.48 12.79 -5.16
CA ILE A 72 22.03 14.17 -5.14
C ILE A 72 20.57 14.24 -5.64
N PHE A 73 19.81 15.17 -5.05
CA PHE A 73 18.46 15.53 -5.49
C PHE A 73 18.51 16.70 -6.47
N ASP A 74 18.53 16.43 -7.76
CA ASP A 74 18.60 17.44 -8.83
C ASP A 74 17.75 17.11 -10.07
N ILE A 75 16.99 16.00 -10.05
CA ILE A 75 16.12 15.63 -11.16
C ILE A 75 14.72 16.20 -10.94
N PRO A 76 14.19 17.04 -11.86
CA PRO A 76 12.82 17.52 -11.78
C PRO A 76 11.82 16.39 -11.67
N VAL A 77 10.91 16.49 -10.69
CA VAL A 77 9.79 15.55 -10.56
C VAL A 77 8.61 16.13 -11.31
N ASP A 78 8.25 15.49 -12.42
CA ASP A 78 7.10 15.83 -13.28
C ASP A 78 5.86 14.99 -13.00
N THR A 79 5.97 14.03 -12.08
CA THR A 79 4.92 13.08 -11.78
C THR A 79 4.85 12.79 -10.30
N ILE A 80 3.65 12.78 -9.74
CA ILE A 80 3.34 12.50 -8.34
C ILE A 80 2.23 11.47 -8.27
N ILE A 81 2.24 10.62 -7.24
CA ILE A 81 1.16 9.67 -6.96
C ILE A 81 0.40 10.18 -5.76
N ILE A 82 -0.94 10.13 -5.82
CA ILE A 82 -1.80 10.47 -4.69
C ILE A 82 -2.70 9.28 -4.37
N LYS A 83 -2.61 8.77 -3.13
CA LYS A 83 -3.59 7.86 -2.52
C LYS A 83 -4.60 8.69 -1.73
N LEU A 84 -5.87 8.61 -2.10
CA LEU A 84 -7.00 9.17 -1.36
C LEU A 84 -7.73 8.07 -0.61
N ALA A 85 -8.11 8.32 0.64
CA ALA A 85 -8.91 7.41 1.46
C ALA A 85 -10.06 8.17 2.13
N ILE A 86 -11.19 7.51 2.33
CA ILE A 86 -12.27 8.03 3.17
C ILE A 86 -11.96 7.56 4.59
N LEU A 87 -11.81 8.53 5.48
CA LEU A 87 -11.39 8.28 6.86
C LEU A 87 -12.58 8.38 7.79
N ASN A 88 -12.73 7.39 8.66
CA ASN A 88 -13.66 7.42 9.78
C ASN A 88 -12.91 7.55 11.11
N GLU A 89 -13.46 8.33 12.04
CA GLU A 89 -12.99 8.38 13.44
C GLU A 89 -13.72 7.36 14.31
N ASP A 90 -14.93 6.96 13.91
CA ASP A 90 -15.75 5.97 14.61
C ASP A 90 -15.55 4.58 13.97
N GLU A 91 -15.13 3.59 14.74
CA GLU A 91 -14.82 2.25 14.21
C GLU A 91 -16.07 1.43 13.82
N ASP A 92 -17.26 1.91 14.17
CA ASP A 92 -18.51 1.14 14.06
C ASP A 92 -19.12 1.15 12.63
N ASP A 93 -18.74 2.11 11.78
CA ASP A 93 -19.17 2.18 10.38
C ASP A 93 -17.95 2.08 9.46
N LYS A 94 -17.82 0.95 8.77
CA LYS A 94 -16.66 0.65 7.91
C LYS A 94 -17.02 0.55 6.44
N ASP A 95 -18.27 0.25 6.11
CA ASP A 95 -18.65 -0.10 4.75
C ASP A 95 -18.97 1.16 3.94
N LEU A 96 -18.40 1.25 2.75
CA LEU A 96 -18.78 2.24 1.76
C LEU A 96 -19.77 1.63 0.76
N PRO A 97 -20.63 2.44 0.12
CA PRO A 97 -21.47 1.97 -0.98
C PRO A 97 -20.61 1.30 -2.07
N ASP A 98 -21.14 0.31 -2.77
CA ASP A 98 -20.39 -0.34 -3.85
C ASP A 98 -19.99 0.68 -4.94
N TYR A 99 -18.76 0.54 -5.45
CA TYR A 99 -18.30 1.30 -6.60
C TYR A 99 -18.78 0.60 -7.88
N GLU A 100 -20.00 0.95 -8.31
CA GLU A 100 -20.58 0.49 -9.56
C GLU A 100 -19.90 1.17 -10.75
N GLU A 101 -18.97 0.47 -11.39
CA GLU A 101 -18.29 0.98 -12.57
C GLU A 101 -19.18 0.76 -13.81
N LYS A 102 -19.46 1.82 -14.57
CA LYS A 102 -20.20 1.71 -15.85
C LYS A 102 -19.43 0.96 -16.95
N TYR A 103 -18.12 0.74 -16.78
CA TYR A 103 -17.21 0.33 -17.84
C TYR A 103 -16.47 -0.99 -17.60
N ASN A 104 -16.61 -1.62 -16.42
CA ASN A 104 -16.12 -2.98 -16.17
C ASN A 104 -17.28 -3.88 -15.72
N GLU A 105 -17.37 -5.07 -16.30
CA GLU A 105 -18.42 -6.07 -16.01
C GLU A 105 -18.37 -6.62 -14.57
N LYS A 106 -17.38 -6.23 -13.77
CA LYS A 106 -17.23 -6.57 -12.36
C LYS A 106 -16.91 -5.30 -11.58
N GLY A 107 -17.94 -4.63 -11.05
CA GLY A 107 -17.76 -3.51 -10.13
C GLY A 107 -16.87 -3.89 -8.94
N VAL A 108 -16.30 -2.89 -8.27
CA VAL A 108 -15.53 -3.12 -7.04
C VAL A 108 -16.51 -3.07 -5.88
N SER A 109 -16.87 -4.24 -5.36
CA SER A 109 -17.73 -4.38 -4.19
C SER A 109 -16.92 -4.36 -2.90
N GLY A 110 -17.53 -3.89 -1.81
CA GLY A 110 -16.96 -3.99 -0.47
C GLY A 110 -15.81 -3.02 -0.20
N LYS A 111 -15.89 -1.80 -0.74
CA LYS A 111 -14.97 -0.72 -0.35
C LYS A 111 -15.15 -0.39 1.13
N GLU A 112 -14.05 -0.13 1.82
CA GLU A 112 -14.09 0.23 3.24
C GLU A 112 -13.50 1.61 3.50
N MET A 113 -14.00 2.23 4.57
CA MET A 113 -13.37 3.36 5.22
C MET A 113 -12.08 2.91 5.93
N GLU A 114 -11.16 3.84 6.09
CA GLU A 114 -9.90 3.63 6.79
C GLU A 114 -9.88 4.41 8.10
N SER A 115 -9.28 3.86 9.14
CA SER A 115 -9.11 4.61 10.38
C SER A 115 -8.10 5.74 10.14
N HIS A 116 -8.33 6.89 10.75
CA HIS A 116 -7.38 8.00 10.67
C HIS A 116 -5.99 7.60 11.19
N GLU A 117 -5.93 6.82 12.28
CA GLU A 117 -4.67 6.43 12.91
C GLU A 117 -3.88 5.43 12.05
N ASP A 118 -4.53 4.44 11.41
CA ASP A 118 -3.86 3.49 10.52
C ASP A 118 -3.30 4.20 9.29
N PHE A 119 -4.10 5.05 8.64
CA PHE A 119 -3.68 5.81 7.46
C PHE A 119 -2.49 6.74 7.77
N LYS A 120 -2.53 7.39 8.94
CA LYS A 120 -1.42 8.23 9.43
C LYS A 120 -0.17 7.39 9.72
N ASN A 121 -0.34 6.23 10.36
CA ASN A 121 0.77 5.34 10.71
C ASN A 121 1.45 4.78 9.47
N GLU A 122 0.70 4.46 8.41
CA GLU A 122 1.26 4.05 7.10
C GLU A 122 2.17 5.16 6.54
N ALA A 123 1.70 6.41 6.50
CA ALA A 123 2.47 7.54 5.99
C ALA A 123 3.76 7.78 6.81
N ILE A 124 3.66 7.74 8.14
CA ILE A 124 4.81 7.88 9.04
C ILE A 124 5.82 6.77 8.80
N LEU A 125 5.34 5.53 8.71
CA LEU A 125 6.17 4.36 8.53
C LEU A 125 6.91 4.39 7.19
N GLN A 126 6.21 4.71 6.10
CA GLN A 126 6.83 4.86 4.78
C GLN A 126 7.93 5.93 4.80
N SER A 127 7.68 7.09 5.44
CA SER A 127 8.69 8.15 5.60
C SER A 127 9.92 7.68 6.39
N GLN A 128 9.72 6.89 7.45
CA GLN A 128 10.84 6.34 8.24
C GLN A 128 11.65 5.29 7.47
N ILE A 129 10.98 4.42 6.70
CA ILE A 129 11.64 3.42 5.87
C ILE A 129 12.48 4.11 4.79
N TYR A 130 11.91 5.10 4.12
CA TYR A 130 12.63 5.88 3.11
C TYR A 130 13.89 6.52 3.71
N GLU A 131 13.76 7.22 4.85
CA GLU A 131 14.90 7.88 5.51
C GLU A 131 16.04 6.91 5.80
N LYS A 132 15.72 5.80 6.46
CA LYS A 132 16.71 4.82 6.91
C LYS A 132 17.46 4.20 5.74
N THR A 133 16.79 4.04 4.61
CA THR A 133 17.31 3.34 3.42
C THR A 133 17.87 4.30 2.37
N LEU A 134 17.65 5.61 2.52
CA LEU A 134 18.16 6.66 1.63
C LEU A 134 19.68 6.82 1.72
N SER A 135 20.31 6.50 2.85
CA SER A 135 21.73 6.82 3.10
C SER A 135 22.70 6.32 2.01
N LYS A 136 22.34 5.25 1.29
CA LYS A 136 23.11 4.70 0.16
C LYS A 136 22.53 5.00 -1.22
N GLY A 137 21.57 5.93 -1.32
CA GLY A 137 20.91 6.33 -2.57
C GLY A 137 19.88 5.33 -3.11
N GLN A 138 19.65 4.22 -2.43
CA GLN A 138 18.77 3.15 -2.90
C GLN A 138 17.60 2.93 -1.94
N PRO A 139 16.67 3.89 -1.81
CA PRO A 139 15.54 3.75 -0.89
C PRO A 139 14.67 2.55 -1.26
N ILE A 140 14.11 1.87 -0.26
CA ILE A 140 13.28 0.66 -0.45
C ILE A 140 11.87 1.01 -0.92
N CYS A 141 11.37 2.20 -0.64
CA CYS A 141 10.04 2.65 -1.02
C CYS A 141 10.10 4.02 -1.72
N PRO A 142 9.01 4.47 -2.35
CA PRO A 142 8.93 5.83 -2.89
C PRO A 142 8.93 6.87 -1.77
N ALA A 143 9.50 8.03 -2.05
CA ALA A 143 9.49 9.15 -1.12
C ALA A 143 8.06 9.61 -0.83
N LEU A 144 7.68 9.72 0.44
CA LEU A 144 6.49 10.48 0.84
C LEU A 144 6.69 11.95 0.44
N ILE A 145 5.71 12.63 -0.12
CA ILE A 145 5.75 14.08 -0.37
C ILE A 145 5.02 14.79 0.74
N ASP A 146 3.73 14.52 0.92
CA ASP A 146 2.88 15.16 1.93
C ASP A 146 1.78 14.21 2.39
N PHE A 147 1.37 14.38 3.64
CA PHE A 147 0.21 13.73 4.24
C PHE A 147 -0.78 14.82 4.68
N ALA A 148 -2.03 14.70 4.24
CA ALA A 148 -3.07 15.66 4.59
C ALA A 148 -4.38 14.95 4.93
N VAL A 149 -5.12 15.55 5.86
CA VAL A 149 -6.50 15.17 6.19
C VAL A 149 -7.40 16.39 5.98
N PHE A 150 -8.39 16.24 5.11
CA PHE A 150 -9.36 17.27 4.78
C PHE A 150 -10.71 16.99 5.43
N ASP A 151 -11.23 17.99 6.13
CA ASP A 151 -12.56 17.97 6.70
C ASP A 151 -13.45 18.96 5.95
N ALA A 152 -13.58 20.21 6.44
CA ALA A 152 -14.43 21.24 5.84
C ALA A 152 -14.09 21.61 4.37
N THR A 153 -12.90 21.24 3.89
CA THR A 153 -12.42 21.56 2.54
C THR A 153 -12.39 20.37 1.58
N LYS A 154 -12.79 19.17 2.02
CA LYS A 154 -12.70 17.93 1.23
C LYS A 154 -13.35 18.06 -0.15
N MET A 155 -14.56 18.62 -0.24
CA MET A 155 -15.26 18.80 -1.51
C MET A 155 -14.56 19.77 -2.46
N ARG A 156 -13.99 20.86 -1.95
CA ARG A 156 -13.27 21.83 -2.80
C ARG A 156 -11.98 21.25 -3.35
N PHE A 157 -11.29 20.43 -2.56
CA PHE A 157 -10.11 19.73 -3.00
C PHE A 157 -10.48 18.70 -4.10
N LEU A 158 -11.54 17.92 -3.90
CA LEU A 158 -12.04 16.98 -4.91
C LEU A 158 -12.52 17.69 -6.19
N ASP A 159 -13.18 18.84 -6.09
CA ASP A 159 -13.55 19.67 -7.25
C ASP A 159 -12.33 20.14 -8.05
N LEU A 160 -11.23 20.46 -7.36
CA LEU A 160 -9.97 20.82 -8.02
C LEU A 160 -9.38 19.62 -8.76
N LEU A 161 -9.30 18.45 -8.11
CA LEU A 161 -8.81 17.23 -8.75
C LEU A 161 -9.70 16.84 -9.95
N GLU A 162 -11.02 16.89 -9.80
CA GLU A 162 -11.99 16.58 -10.87
C GLU A 162 -11.75 17.48 -12.10
N SER A 163 -11.44 18.77 -11.88
CA SER A 163 -11.14 19.71 -12.97
C SER A 163 -9.85 19.42 -13.73
N LYS A 164 -9.01 18.51 -13.23
CA LYS A 164 -7.74 18.09 -13.84
C LYS A 164 -7.82 16.71 -14.50
N CYS A 165 -8.96 16.01 -14.43
CA CYS A 165 -9.19 14.71 -15.09
C CYS A 165 -9.55 14.86 -16.58
N ASN A 166 -8.93 15.78 -17.30
CA ASN A 166 -9.27 16.07 -18.70
C ASN A 166 -9.27 14.78 -19.53
N ASN A 167 -10.40 14.47 -20.18
CA ASN A 167 -10.59 13.28 -21.01
C ASN A 167 -10.40 11.91 -20.33
N ASN A 168 -10.25 11.85 -19.00
CA ASN A 168 -10.12 10.60 -18.24
C ASN A 168 -11.41 10.32 -17.43
N ASP A 169 -12.34 9.61 -18.08
CA ASP A 169 -13.64 9.29 -17.48
C ASP A 169 -13.51 8.44 -16.21
N GLU A 170 -12.55 7.53 -16.16
CA GLU A 170 -12.34 6.63 -15.02
C GLU A 170 -11.93 7.39 -13.75
N SER A 171 -10.92 8.26 -13.85
CA SER A 171 -10.46 9.11 -12.73
C SER A 171 -11.57 10.01 -12.24
N LYS A 172 -12.36 10.55 -13.19
CA LYS A 172 -13.51 11.39 -12.85
C LYS A 172 -14.58 10.59 -12.12
N GLN A 173 -14.88 9.36 -12.52
CA GLN A 173 -15.82 8.50 -11.79
C GLN A 173 -15.33 8.15 -10.39
N MET A 174 -14.04 7.83 -10.22
CA MET A 174 -13.46 7.60 -8.90
C MET A 174 -13.66 8.82 -7.99
N ILE A 175 -13.37 10.03 -8.47
CA ILE A 175 -13.56 11.27 -7.71
C ILE A 175 -15.04 11.51 -7.40
N LEU A 176 -15.94 11.31 -8.36
CA LEU A 176 -17.38 11.47 -8.15
C LEU A 176 -17.93 10.49 -7.12
N TYR A 177 -17.42 9.25 -7.11
CA TYR A 177 -17.75 8.27 -6.08
C TYR A 177 -17.28 8.73 -4.70
N ILE A 178 -16.01 9.16 -4.57
CA ILE A 178 -15.48 9.66 -3.29
C ILE A 178 -16.33 10.83 -2.78
N LYS A 179 -16.72 11.76 -3.67
CA LYS A 179 -17.63 12.87 -3.32
C LYS A 179 -18.98 12.36 -2.81
N SER A 180 -19.60 11.44 -3.53
CA SER A 180 -20.89 10.87 -3.13
C SER A 180 -20.83 10.14 -1.79
N ALA A 181 -19.76 9.38 -1.54
CA ALA A 181 -19.55 8.66 -0.29
C ALA A 181 -19.31 9.62 0.90
N LEU A 182 -18.57 10.71 0.69
CA LEU A 182 -18.37 11.74 1.72
C LEU A 182 -19.63 12.60 1.96
N ASP A 183 -20.45 12.86 0.92
CA ASP A 183 -21.74 13.57 1.06
C ASP A 183 -22.77 12.72 1.81
N ALA A 184 -22.71 11.39 1.71
CA ALA A 184 -23.57 10.47 2.46
C ALA A 184 -23.14 10.33 3.92
N ASN A 185 -21.86 10.60 4.23
CA ASN A 185 -21.24 10.39 5.53
C ASN A 185 -20.55 11.68 6.02
N ASP A 186 -21.34 12.65 6.49
CA ASP A 186 -20.84 13.99 6.84
C ASP A 186 -19.70 13.99 7.88
N HIS A 187 -19.66 12.98 8.76
CA HIS A 187 -18.64 12.79 9.81
C HIS A 187 -17.29 12.28 9.26
N CYS A 188 -17.28 11.73 8.05
CA CYS A 188 -16.06 11.23 7.42
C CYS A 188 -15.16 12.36 6.91
N LYS A 189 -13.85 12.08 6.90
CA LYS A 189 -12.81 12.98 6.39
C LYS A 189 -12.20 12.38 5.13
N LEU A 190 -11.49 13.20 4.36
CA LEU A 190 -10.69 12.74 3.22
C LEU A 190 -9.22 12.71 3.62
N GLY A 191 -8.61 11.53 3.62
CA GLY A 191 -7.17 11.35 3.76
C GLY A 191 -6.47 11.45 2.41
N MET A 192 -5.26 12.01 2.41
CA MET A 192 -4.37 12.05 1.27
C MET A 192 -2.94 11.70 1.68
N ILE A 193 -2.36 10.73 0.99
CA ILE A 193 -0.91 10.47 0.95
C ILE A 193 -0.45 10.82 -0.46
N SER A 194 0.50 11.73 -0.57
CA SER A 194 1.19 12.02 -1.84
C SER A 194 2.61 11.48 -1.78
N MET A 195 3.10 10.90 -2.87
CA MET A 195 4.41 10.27 -2.94
C MET A 195 5.06 10.46 -4.32
N GLU A 196 6.38 10.33 -4.39
CA GLU A 196 7.15 10.34 -5.63
C GLU A 196 6.61 9.28 -6.60
N SER A 197 6.64 9.61 -7.89
CA SER A 197 6.11 8.69 -8.88
C SER A 197 6.99 7.51 -9.18
N ALA A 198 6.34 6.35 -9.13
CA ALA A 198 6.80 5.12 -9.74
C ALA A 198 6.11 4.88 -11.10
N ALA A 199 5.73 5.91 -11.87
CA ALA A 199 4.94 5.74 -13.09
C ALA A 199 5.64 4.92 -14.19
N THR A 200 6.96 4.87 -14.21
CA THR A 200 7.72 3.97 -15.10
C THR A 200 7.90 2.56 -14.54
N TYR A 201 7.34 2.29 -13.36
CA TYR A 201 7.37 0.98 -12.73
C TYR A 201 6.06 0.26 -13.04
N LYS A 202 6.15 -1.05 -13.11
CA LYS A 202 5.01 -1.98 -13.18
C LYS A 202 4.92 -2.74 -11.88
N THR A 203 3.79 -3.37 -11.57
CA THR A 203 3.76 -4.29 -10.41
C THR A 203 4.66 -5.50 -10.67
N PHE A 204 5.06 -6.22 -9.63
CA PHE A 204 5.84 -7.44 -9.79
C PHE A 204 5.09 -8.47 -10.62
N TYR A 205 3.77 -8.64 -10.43
CA TYR A 205 2.98 -9.56 -11.27
C TYR A 205 2.97 -9.12 -12.74
N ASP A 206 2.80 -7.83 -13.02
CA ASP A 206 2.87 -7.29 -14.39
C ASP A 206 4.24 -7.43 -15.05
N VAL A 207 5.32 -7.64 -14.30
CA VAL A 207 6.62 -7.96 -14.89
C VAL A 207 6.81 -9.47 -14.97
N TYR A 208 6.50 -10.18 -13.88
CA TYR A 208 6.69 -11.62 -13.76
C TYR A 208 5.87 -12.39 -14.80
N ASP A 209 4.61 -12.04 -15.00
CA ASP A 209 3.70 -12.73 -15.93
C ASP A 209 4.06 -12.41 -17.40
N PHE A 210 4.51 -11.17 -17.68
CA PHE A 210 4.83 -10.73 -19.04
C PHE A 210 6.27 -11.03 -19.48
N ILE A 211 7.15 -11.51 -18.59
CA ILE A 211 8.50 -11.97 -18.97
C ILE A 211 8.43 -13.10 -20.03
N GLU A 212 7.31 -13.81 -20.13
CA GLU A 212 7.08 -14.89 -21.10
C GLU A 212 6.95 -14.40 -22.55
N ASP A 213 6.57 -13.14 -22.79
CA ASP A 213 6.29 -12.61 -24.14
C ASP A 213 7.54 -12.09 -24.88
N GLU A 214 8.69 -11.98 -24.21
CA GLU A 214 9.96 -11.55 -24.84
C GLU A 214 10.67 -12.71 -25.56
N ASN A 215 10.10 -13.25 -26.65
CA ASN A 215 10.68 -14.01 -27.78
C ASN A 215 11.78 -15.10 -27.57
N THR A 216 12.24 -15.42 -26.37
CA THR A 216 13.22 -16.48 -26.10
C THR A 216 12.80 -17.27 -24.86
N ILE A 217 11.98 -18.31 -25.07
CA ILE A 217 11.42 -19.20 -24.04
C ILE A 217 12.51 -19.75 -23.09
N GLU A 218 13.73 -19.94 -23.59
CA GLU A 218 14.85 -20.51 -22.82
C GLU A 218 15.35 -19.59 -21.69
N ASP A 219 15.21 -18.26 -21.80
CA ASP A 219 15.70 -17.30 -20.81
C ASP A 219 14.66 -16.90 -19.74
N THR A 220 13.39 -17.25 -19.94
CA THR A 220 12.28 -16.86 -19.07
C THR A 220 12.47 -17.32 -17.61
N PRO A 221 12.85 -18.58 -17.32
CA PRO A 221 13.04 -19.01 -15.93
C PRO A 221 14.15 -18.23 -15.22
N LEU A 222 15.25 -17.92 -15.92
CA LEU A 222 16.37 -17.17 -15.36
C LEU A 222 15.98 -15.72 -15.08
N LYS A 223 15.21 -15.06 -15.97
CA LYS A 223 14.70 -13.71 -15.76
C LYS A 223 13.74 -13.65 -14.55
N LYS A 224 12.84 -14.63 -14.42
CA LYS A 224 11.94 -14.77 -13.26
C LYS A 224 12.72 -14.97 -11.96
N GLN A 225 13.73 -15.84 -11.98
CA GLN A 225 14.62 -16.07 -10.84
C GLN A 225 15.34 -14.78 -10.40
N LYS A 226 15.95 -14.04 -11.34
CA LYS A 226 16.61 -12.74 -11.05
C LYS A 226 15.64 -11.73 -10.43
N LEU A 227 14.40 -11.67 -10.93
CA LEU A 227 13.38 -10.78 -10.38
C LEU A 227 13.03 -11.15 -8.93
N CYS A 228 12.90 -12.44 -8.63
CA CYS A 228 12.71 -12.94 -7.26
C CYS A 228 13.92 -12.64 -6.36
N GLU A 229 15.15 -12.81 -6.87
CA GLU A 229 16.38 -12.46 -6.16
C GLU A 229 16.41 -11.00 -5.72
N GLU A 230 16.08 -10.07 -6.63
CA GLU A 230 16.01 -8.64 -6.33
C GLU A 230 14.89 -8.31 -5.32
N ALA A 231 13.74 -8.98 -5.41
CA ALA A 231 12.66 -8.81 -4.43
C ALA A 231 13.10 -9.27 -3.03
N VAL A 232 13.72 -10.46 -2.93
CA VAL A 232 14.26 -10.99 -1.67
C VAL A 232 15.37 -10.10 -1.11
N PHE A 233 16.23 -9.55 -1.97
CA PHE A 233 17.23 -8.56 -1.57
C PHE A 233 16.59 -7.35 -0.87
N GLN A 234 15.53 -6.75 -1.43
CA GLN A 234 14.84 -5.63 -0.78
C GLN A 234 14.12 -6.05 0.52
N ILE A 235 13.56 -7.26 0.58
CA ILE A 235 12.93 -7.80 1.79
C ILE A 235 13.94 -7.91 2.94
N ILE A 236 15.14 -8.44 2.66
CA ILE A 236 16.22 -8.52 3.64
C ILE A 236 16.66 -7.13 4.08
N ARG A 237 16.82 -6.20 3.14
CA ARG A 237 17.17 -4.81 3.47
C ARG A 237 16.12 -4.14 4.35
N LEU A 238 14.83 -4.35 4.09
CA LEU A 238 13.75 -3.79 4.92
C LEU A 238 13.85 -4.31 6.36
N TYR A 239 14.11 -5.60 6.52
CA TYR A 239 14.35 -6.18 7.85
C TYR A 239 15.64 -5.64 8.50
N ASN A 240 16.76 -5.61 7.77
CA ASN A 240 18.07 -5.28 8.33
C ASN A 240 18.18 -3.78 8.68
N GLU A 241 17.73 -2.89 7.80
CA GLU A 241 17.85 -1.44 7.96
C GLU A 241 16.70 -0.86 8.79
N CYS A 242 15.48 -1.40 8.66
CA CYS A 242 14.29 -0.82 9.27
C CYS A 242 13.71 -1.63 10.43
N ARG A 243 14.12 -2.90 10.62
CA ARG A 243 13.62 -3.82 11.66
C ARG A 243 12.12 -4.10 11.51
N ILE A 244 11.68 -4.24 10.27
CA ILE A 244 10.27 -4.42 9.90
C ILE A 244 10.12 -5.63 8.97
N VAL A 245 9.03 -6.36 9.13
CA VAL A 245 8.53 -7.35 8.17
C VAL A 245 7.22 -6.85 7.57
N HIS A 246 7.12 -6.92 6.25
CA HIS A 246 5.91 -6.55 5.49
C HIS A 246 4.98 -7.76 5.39
N CYS A 247 3.89 -7.77 6.15
CA CYS A 247 3.04 -8.96 6.30
C CYS A 247 1.91 -9.07 5.27
N ASP A 248 1.88 -8.16 4.31
CA ASP A 248 1.01 -8.23 3.13
C ASP A 248 1.79 -8.07 1.82
N LEU A 249 3.00 -8.64 1.78
CA LEU A 249 3.87 -8.48 0.62
C LEU A 249 3.49 -9.49 -0.46
N HIS A 250 2.74 -9.00 -1.45
CA HIS A 250 2.37 -9.72 -2.67
C HIS A 250 2.79 -8.94 -3.91
N GLY A 251 2.67 -9.54 -5.10
CA GLY A 251 3.20 -8.94 -6.34
C GLY A 251 2.66 -7.54 -6.67
N ASN A 252 1.43 -7.21 -6.26
CA ASN A 252 0.88 -5.84 -6.41
C ASN A 252 1.49 -4.79 -5.46
N ASN A 253 2.19 -5.22 -4.40
CA ASN A 253 2.84 -4.34 -3.40
C ASN A 253 4.35 -4.21 -3.63
N ILE A 254 4.83 -4.73 -4.77
CA ILE A 254 6.19 -4.55 -5.25
C ILE A 254 6.12 -3.87 -6.62
N MET A 255 6.74 -2.71 -6.75
CA MET A 255 6.88 -1.98 -7.99
C MET A 255 8.26 -2.25 -8.58
N VAL A 256 8.32 -2.55 -9.87
CA VAL A 256 9.52 -3.00 -10.58
C VAL A 256 9.77 -2.11 -11.80
N LYS A 257 11.02 -1.66 -11.95
CA LYS A 257 11.51 -0.97 -13.15
C LYS A 257 12.80 -1.63 -13.63
N LYS A 258 12.84 -2.09 -14.88
CA LYS A 258 14.07 -2.58 -15.51
C LYS A 258 15.06 -1.43 -15.68
N ILE A 259 16.31 -1.63 -15.29
CA ILE A 259 17.37 -0.64 -15.49
C ILE A 259 17.82 -0.73 -16.96
N GLU A 260 17.79 0.39 -17.68
CA GLU A 260 18.16 0.42 -19.10
C GLU A 260 19.62 -0.04 -19.30
N GLY A 261 19.84 -0.92 -20.27
CA GLY A 261 21.17 -1.50 -20.54
C GLY A 261 21.67 -2.47 -19.47
N SER A 262 20.82 -2.91 -18.53
CA SER A 262 21.16 -3.86 -17.47
C SER A 262 20.14 -4.98 -17.33
N ASP A 263 20.59 -6.11 -16.80
CA ASP A 263 19.73 -7.23 -16.35
C ASP A 263 19.13 -7.00 -14.96
N LYS A 264 19.45 -5.88 -14.31
CA LYS A 264 18.99 -5.56 -12.97
C LYS A 264 17.65 -4.82 -12.96
N TYR A 265 16.96 -4.96 -11.84
CA TYR A 265 15.68 -4.31 -11.59
C TYR A 265 15.80 -3.34 -10.43
N LYS A 266 15.24 -2.14 -10.58
CA LYS A 266 14.97 -1.25 -9.45
C LYS A 266 13.61 -1.62 -8.87
N ILE A 267 13.59 -1.91 -7.58
CA ILE A 267 12.40 -2.37 -6.86
C ILE A 267 12.02 -1.37 -5.78
N PHE A 268 10.72 -1.08 -5.68
CA PHE A 268 10.13 -0.41 -4.52
C PHE A 268 9.07 -1.29 -3.87
N VAL A 269 9.03 -1.27 -2.54
CA VAL A 269 7.96 -1.84 -1.73
C VAL A 269 6.99 -0.72 -1.35
N ILE A 270 5.69 -1.00 -1.47
CA ILE A 270 4.60 -0.04 -1.19
C ILE A 270 3.55 -0.70 -0.27
N ASP A 271 2.60 0.12 0.20
CA ASP A 271 1.44 -0.32 1.00
C ASP A 271 1.81 -0.94 2.36
N PHE A 272 2.44 -0.13 3.21
CA PHE A 272 2.88 -0.53 4.55
C PHE A 272 1.74 -0.57 5.59
N GLY A 273 0.49 -0.76 5.17
CA GLY A 273 -0.66 -0.85 6.07
C GLY A 273 -0.62 -2.07 7.01
N ARG A 274 0.15 -3.10 6.67
CA ARG A 274 0.30 -4.33 7.48
C ARG A 274 1.76 -4.70 7.67
N VAL A 275 2.29 -4.32 8.82
CA VAL A 275 3.69 -4.61 9.18
C VAL A 275 3.84 -5.12 10.60
N VAL A 276 4.92 -5.86 10.83
CA VAL A 276 5.40 -6.20 12.17
C VAL A 276 6.74 -5.51 12.41
N LYS A 277 6.79 -4.71 13.47
CA LYS A 277 8.03 -4.06 13.94
C LYS A 277 8.73 -4.97 14.93
N ILE A 278 9.87 -5.51 14.51
CA ILE A 278 10.57 -6.57 15.24
C ILE A 278 11.09 -6.08 16.59
N ASP A 279 11.56 -4.84 16.66
CA ASP A 279 12.06 -4.23 17.89
C ASP A 279 10.92 -3.92 18.90
N GLU A 280 9.65 -3.94 18.48
CA GLU A 280 8.48 -3.71 19.36
C GLU A 280 7.84 -5.03 19.85
N LEU A 281 8.34 -6.19 19.40
CA LEU A 281 7.79 -7.50 19.77
C LEU A 281 8.06 -7.87 21.23
N LYS A 282 7.01 -8.32 21.92
CA LYS A 282 7.07 -8.93 23.24
C LYS A 282 7.69 -10.32 23.15
N PHE A 283 8.25 -10.79 24.26
CA PHE A 283 8.82 -12.14 24.36
C PHE A 283 7.84 -13.23 23.90
N SER A 284 6.56 -13.14 24.28
CA SER A 284 5.53 -14.10 23.89
C SER A 284 5.31 -14.15 22.38
N GLU A 285 5.38 -13.01 21.70
CA GLU A 285 5.22 -12.93 20.24
C GLU A 285 6.46 -13.49 19.54
N LYS A 286 7.66 -13.12 20.02
CA LYS A 286 8.91 -13.73 19.51
C LYS A 286 8.90 -15.26 19.69
N TYR A 287 8.41 -15.76 20.82
CA TYR A 287 8.27 -17.21 21.06
C TYR A 287 7.31 -17.87 20.07
N LYS A 288 6.15 -17.26 19.82
CA LYS A 288 5.20 -17.77 18.81
C LYS A 288 5.83 -17.83 17.43
N ILE A 289 6.54 -16.78 17.00
CA ILE A 289 7.26 -16.76 15.71
C ILE A 289 8.20 -17.96 15.60
N LEU A 290 8.97 -18.27 16.66
CA LEU A 290 9.85 -19.43 16.68
C LEU A 290 9.07 -20.76 16.56
N GLN A 291 7.97 -20.92 17.28
CA GLN A 291 7.11 -22.10 17.19
C GLN A 291 6.55 -22.29 15.77
N TYR A 292 6.12 -21.20 15.13
CA TYR A 292 5.67 -21.23 13.74
C TYR A 292 6.79 -21.58 12.78
N GLY A 293 7.98 -20.99 12.95
CA GLY A 293 9.16 -21.34 12.15
C GLY A 293 9.50 -22.83 12.25
N MET A 294 9.43 -23.42 13.46
CA MET A 294 9.61 -24.87 13.64
C MET A 294 8.56 -25.69 12.89
N LYS A 295 7.28 -25.28 12.95
CA LYS A 295 6.17 -25.97 12.29
C LYS A 295 6.30 -25.92 10.77
N VAL A 296 6.58 -24.74 10.21
CA VAL A 296 6.62 -24.49 8.76
C VAL A 296 7.85 -25.14 8.13
N PHE A 297 9.04 -24.89 8.69
CA PHE A 297 10.26 -25.26 7.99
C PHE A 297 10.75 -26.67 8.32
N ARG A 298 10.26 -27.30 9.39
CA ARG A 298 10.82 -28.57 9.93
C ARG A 298 12.35 -28.53 10.07
N THR A 299 12.95 -27.33 10.12
CA THR A 299 14.38 -27.14 9.93
C THR A 299 15.13 -27.33 11.22
N SER A 300 16.29 -27.99 11.08
CA SER A 300 17.41 -28.07 12.02
C SER A 300 18.04 -26.71 12.38
N PHE A 301 17.41 -25.57 12.06
CA PHE A 301 17.85 -24.23 12.43
C PHE A 301 18.09 -24.09 13.95
N LEU A 302 17.25 -24.76 14.76
CA LEU A 302 17.43 -24.85 16.21
C LEU A 302 18.48 -25.87 16.66
N ASN A 303 18.92 -26.75 15.77
CA ASN A 303 19.91 -27.80 16.07
C ASN A 303 21.35 -27.38 15.74
N GLN A 304 21.56 -26.28 15.00
CA GLN A 304 22.89 -25.78 14.65
C GLN A 304 23.49 -24.80 15.67
N VAL A 305 22.69 -24.32 16.64
CA VAL A 305 23.23 -23.70 17.84
C VAL A 305 23.50 -24.84 18.81
N GLU A 306 24.73 -25.38 18.79
CA GLU A 306 25.19 -26.27 19.84
C GLU A 306 24.97 -25.58 21.19
N THR A 307 23.93 -26.00 21.92
CA THR A 307 23.67 -25.44 23.24
C THR A 307 24.50 -26.17 24.27
N PRO A 308 25.37 -25.47 25.02
CA PRO A 308 25.92 -26.01 26.24
C PRO A 308 24.78 -26.09 27.25
N ARG A 309 24.14 -27.26 27.34
CA ARG A 309 23.27 -27.70 28.46
C ARG A 309 21.99 -26.89 28.71
N GLY A 310 20.87 -27.32 28.11
CA GLY A 310 19.52 -27.08 28.64
C GLY A 310 18.52 -26.53 27.61
N LYS A 311 17.33 -27.14 27.51
CA LYS A 311 16.25 -26.75 26.58
C LYS A 311 15.71 -25.32 26.79
N GLY A 312 16.01 -24.68 27.93
CA GLY A 312 15.63 -23.29 28.21
C GLY A 312 16.59 -22.24 27.64
N ASP A 313 17.87 -22.58 27.45
CA ASP A 313 18.89 -21.63 27.00
C ASP A 313 18.97 -21.49 25.48
N SER A 314 18.59 -22.53 24.71
CA SER A 314 18.57 -22.46 23.23
C SER A 314 17.63 -21.37 22.73
N LEU A 315 16.43 -21.31 23.28
CA LEU A 315 15.41 -20.35 22.89
C LEU A 315 15.88 -18.90 23.16
N ARG A 316 16.56 -18.67 24.29
CA ARG A 316 17.11 -17.37 24.65
C ARG A 316 18.22 -16.93 23.70
N ILE A 317 19.10 -17.86 23.28
CA ILE A 317 20.14 -17.61 22.29
C ILE A 317 19.55 -17.26 20.92
N HIS A 318 18.45 -17.90 20.50
CA HIS A 318 17.77 -17.55 19.24
C HIS A 318 17.08 -16.17 19.29
N LEU A 319 16.53 -15.79 20.45
CA LEU A 319 15.98 -14.45 20.67
C LEU A 319 17.09 -13.40 20.70
N ASP A 320 18.22 -13.71 21.33
CA ASP A 320 19.41 -12.88 21.30
C ASP A 320 19.97 -12.78 19.87
N TYR A 321 19.79 -13.80 19.02
CA TYR A 321 20.15 -13.77 17.59
C TYR A 321 19.31 -12.76 16.81
N ILE A 322 17.99 -12.74 17.02
CA ILE A 322 17.09 -11.71 16.46
C ILE A 322 17.56 -10.31 16.87
N ASP A 323 18.08 -10.14 18.09
CA ASP A 323 18.50 -8.86 18.65
C ASP A 323 19.97 -8.49 18.32
N THR A 324 20.85 -9.46 18.03
CA THR A 324 22.29 -9.24 17.72
C THR A 324 22.56 -8.84 16.27
N ILE A 325 21.62 -9.07 15.36
CA ILE A 325 21.66 -8.55 13.98
C ILE A 325 21.92 -7.02 13.95
N LYS A 326 21.53 -6.31 15.03
CA LYS A 326 21.72 -4.87 15.21
C LYS A 326 23.13 -4.44 15.65
N LYS A 327 23.85 -5.27 16.40
CA LYS A 327 24.96 -4.78 17.25
C LYS A 327 26.35 -4.85 16.63
N ASN A 328 26.57 -5.76 15.69
CA ASN A 328 27.94 -6.04 15.25
C ASN A 328 28.35 -5.34 13.96
N GLY A 329 27.50 -4.50 13.36
CA GLY A 329 27.80 -3.87 12.08
C GLY A 329 28.28 -4.90 11.08
N VAL A 330 27.43 -5.90 10.80
CA VAL A 330 27.74 -7.12 10.01
C VAL A 330 28.77 -6.78 8.94
N VAL A 331 30.01 -7.20 9.19
CA VAL A 331 31.14 -6.87 8.32
C VAL A 331 30.99 -7.58 6.98
N GLU A 332 30.34 -8.75 6.98
CA GLU A 332 30.08 -9.56 5.79
C GLU A 332 28.87 -10.48 6.02
N PHE A 333 27.95 -10.54 5.05
CA PHE A 333 26.86 -11.50 4.95
C PHE A 333 27.41 -12.82 4.42
N ASP A 334 26.96 -13.94 4.99
CA ASP A 334 27.19 -15.27 4.46
C ASP A 334 25.86 -15.97 4.09
N LYS A 335 25.97 -17.10 3.40
CA LYS A 335 24.83 -17.88 2.91
C LYS A 335 23.91 -18.38 4.02
N ASN A 336 24.47 -18.80 5.16
CA ASN A 336 23.69 -19.33 6.28
C ASN A 336 22.97 -18.20 7.01
N TYR A 337 23.61 -17.05 7.14
CA TYR A 337 23.03 -15.85 7.70
C TYR A 337 21.83 -15.35 6.88
N VAL A 338 21.99 -15.24 5.55
CA VAL A 338 20.89 -14.84 4.64
C VAL A 338 19.73 -15.85 4.70
N LYS A 339 20.00 -17.15 4.67
CA LYS A 339 18.98 -18.20 4.85
C LYS A 339 18.20 -18.03 6.15
N THR A 340 18.92 -17.78 7.24
CA THR A 340 18.34 -17.56 8.57
C THR A 340 17.42 -16.35 8.59
N ILE A 341 17.85 -15.22 8.03
CA ILE A 341 17.03 -14.01 7.95
C ILE A 341 15.75 -14.28 7.17
N ILE A 342 15.85 -14.91 5.98
CA ILE A 342 14.68 -15.21 5.14
C ILE A 342 13.69 -16.10 5.90
N GLN A 343 14.15 -17.18 6.53
CA GLN A 343 13.30 -18.07 7.32
C GLN A 343 12.61 -17.35 8.48
N PHE A 344 13.32 -16.45 9.16
CA PHE A 344 12.74 -15.63 10.22
C PHE A 344 11.64 -14.71 9.68
N ILE A 345 11.90 -13.97 8.60
CA ILE A 345 10.95 -13.06 7.95
C ILE A 345 9.66 -13.82 7.55
N ILE A 346 9.80 -14.97 6.92
CA ILE A 346 8.67 -15.83 6.55
C ILE A 346 7.88 -16.30 7.77
N SER A 347 8.57 -16.65 8.86
CA SER A 347 7.91 -17.08 10.10
C SER A 347 7.07 -15.96 10.71
N VAL A 348 7.56 -14.71 10.64
CA VAL A 348 6.82 -13.52 11.08
C VAL A 348 5.61 -13.27 10.19
N ASP A 349 5.78 -13.31 8.87
CA ASP A 349 4.68 -13.17 7.90
C ASP A 349 3.59 -14.22 8.11
N TYR A 350 3.98 -15.50 8.25
CA TYR A 350 3.05 -16.59 8.51
C TYR A 350 2.31 -16.40 9.84
N MET A 351 3.03 -16.12 10.94
CA MET A 351 2.41 -15.88 12.25
C MET A 351 1.39 -14.75 12.18
N TYR A 352 1.75 -13.61 11.57
CA TYR A 352 0.87 -12.46 11.46
C TYR A 352 -0.40 -12.82 10.69
N ASN A 353 -0.27 -13.47 9.52
CA ASN A 353 -1.42 -13.82 8.70
C ASN A 353 -2.32 -14.87 9.37
N TYR A 354 -1.72 -15.85 10.07
CA TYR A 354 -2.45 -16.86 10.82
C TYR A 354 -3.27 -16.24 11.97
N GLU A 355 -2.68 -15.32 12.75
CA GLU A 355 -3.36 -14.73 13.90
C GLU A 355 -4.44 -13.70 13.53
N ASN A 356 -4.26 -12.96 12.43
CA ASN A 356 -5.16 -11.86 12.09
C ASN A 356 -6.25 -12.25 11.07
N PHE A 357 -6.03 -13.30 10.27
CA PHE A 357 -6.93 -13.66 9.17
C PHE A 357 -7.32 -15.14 9.14
N GLU A 358 -6.86 -15.93 10.11
CA GLU A 358 -7.08 -17.39 10.15
C GLU A 358 -6.64 -18.09 8.85
N TYR A 359 -5.70 -17.48 8.12
CA TYR A 359 -5.15 -18.07 6.92
C TYR A 359 -4.23 -19.22 7.31
N GLU A 360 -4.72 -20.46 7.13
CA GLU A 360 -3.90 -21.66 7.26
C GLU A 360 -2.84 -21.79 6.15
N GLN A 361 -2.92 -20.93 5.14
CA GLN A 361 -2.01 -20.90 3.98
C GLN A 361 -0.60 -20.48 4.38
N GLU A 362 0.38 -20.97 3.60
CA GLU A 362 1.79 -20.63 3.73
C GLU A 362 2.06 -19.13 3.55
N SER A 363 3.23 -18.66 3.99
CA SER A 363 3.64 -17.26 3.89
C SER A 363 3.56 -16.74 2.46
N LYS A 364 3.00 -15.53 2.30
CA LYS A 364 2.96 -14.84 1.00
C LYS A 364 4.37 -14.56 0.48
N ILE A 365 5.30 -14.22 1.36
CA ILE A 365 6.71 -14.00 0.99
C ILE A 365 7.35 -15.30 0.48
N GLN A 366 7.09 -16.42 1.15
CA GLN A 366 7.60 -17.73 0.72
C GLN A 366 7.10 -18.04 -0.69
N ASN A 367 5.78 -18.02 -0.87
CA ASN A 367 5.11 -18.47 -2.09
C ASN A 367 5.40 -17.58 -3.29
N ASN A 368 5.44 -16.25 -3.09
CA ASN A 368 5.58 -15.31 -4.20
C ASN A 368 7.03 -15.09 -4.64
N TYR A 369 8.01 -15.29 -3.74
CA TYR A 369 9.39 -14.86 -4.01
C TYR A 369 10.42 -15.94 -3.68
N VAL A 370 10.36 -16.55 -2.50
CA VAL A 370 11.42 -17.45 -2.03
C VAL A 370 11.37 -18.82 -2.72
N ASP A 371 10.18 -19.29 -3.12
CA ASP A 371 10.07 -20.50 -3.95
C ASP A 371 10.52 -20.27 -5.40
N GLY A 372 10.57 -19.01 -5.83
CA GLY A 372 11.04 -18.62 -7.16
C GLY A 372 12.56 -18.48 -7.29
N ILE A 373 13.34 -18.69 -6.23
CA ILE A 373 14.81 -18.60 -6.25
C ILE A 373 15.49 -19.99 -6.18
N ASP A 374 16.61 -20.16 -6.89
CA ASP A 374 17.42 -21.38 -6.82
C ASP A 374 18.21 -21.44 -5.49
N ARG A 375 17.98 -22.51 -4.71
CA ARG A 375 18.49 -22.57 -3.33
C ARG A 375 20.01 -22.66 -3.20
N GLU A 376 20.74 -22.86 -4.29
CA GLU A 376 22.19 -22.97 -4.26
C GLU A 376 22.87 -21.72 -4.83
N THR A 377 22.43 -21.25 -5.99
CA THR A 377 23.00 -20.14 -6.73
C THR A 377 22.44 -18.80 -6.29
N SER A 378 21.12 -18.66 -6.16
CA SER A 378 20.48 -17.38 -5.79
C SER A 378 20.94 -16.85 -4.44
N TYR A 379 21.12 -17.72 -3.45
CA TYR A 379 21.63 -17.27 -2.16
C TYR A 379 23.04 -16.68 -2.24
N LYS A 380 23.90 -17.20 -3.13
CA LYS A 380 25.24 -16.63 -3.34
C LYS A 380 25.14 -15.27 -4.01
N THR A 381 24.25 -15.12 -5.00
CA THR A 381 23.97 -13.83 -5.65
C THR A 381 23.49 -12.80 -4.63
N ILE A 382 22.47 -13.14 -3.84
CA ILE A 382 21.91 -12.25 -2.81
C ILE A 382 22.95 -11.86 -1.77
N VAL A 383 23.78 -12.81 -1.31
CA VAL A 383 24.90 -12.54 -0.39
C VAL A 383 25.87 -11.54 -1.00
N ASN A 384 26.29 -11.75 -2.24
CA ASN A 384 27.21 -10.86 -2.93
C ASN A 384 26.62 -9.46 -3.12
N ASP A 385 25.35 -9.36 -3.52
CA ASP A 385 24.67 -8.07 -3.68
C ASP A 385 24.52 -7.34 -2.34
N LEU A 386 24.21 -8.04 -1.24
CA LEU A 386 24.19 -7.46 0.10
C LEU A 386 25.57 -6.96 0.52
N ASN A 387 26.62 -7.78 0.36
CA ASN A 387 27.99 -7.38 0.69
C ASN A 387 28.45 -6.18 -0.14
N ASN A 388 28.15 -6.15 -1.43
CA ASN A 388 28.44 -5.01 -2.30
C ASN A 388 27.68 -3.76 -1.85
N TYR A 389 26.38 -3.89 -1.54
CA TYR A 389 25.57 -2.79 -1.04
C TYR A 389 26.13 -2.25 0.29
N TYR A 390 26.42 -3.10 1.27
CA TYR A 390 26.88 -2.66 2.60
C TYR A 390 28.34 -2.19 2.62
N SER A 391 29.21 -2.71 1.74
CA SER A 391 30.60 -2.22 1.57
C SER A 391 30.72 -0.95 0.72
N SER A 392 29.70 -0.62 -0.08
CA SER A 392 29.70 0.58 -0.92
C SER A 392 29.95 1.85 -0.11
N THR A 393 30.86 2.69 -0.61
CA THR A 393 31.19 4.02 -0.11
C THR A 393 30.25 5.11 -0.65
N ILE A 394 29.30 4.75 -1.52
CA ILE A 394 28.30 5.69 -2.02
C ILE A 394 27.43 6.15 -0.84
N THR A 395 27.44 7.45 -0.61
CA THR A 395 26.60 8.11 0.38
C THR A 395 25.70 9.11 -0.31
N CYS A 396 24.42 9.12 0.05
CA CYS A 396 23.50 10.20 -0.31
C CYS A 396 23.51 11.28 0.78
N ASP A 397 23.47 12.55 0.40
CA ASP A 397 23.29 13.66 1.33
C ASP A 397 21.87 13.65 1.91
N SER A 398 21.70 12.92 3.02
CA SER A 398 20.43 12.84 3.74
C SER A 398 20.11 14.10 4.55
N THR A 399 21.00 15.09 4.65
CA THR A 399 20.73 16.32 5.44
C THR A 399 19.61 17.17 4.85
N LYS A 400 19.32 16.98 3.56
CA LYS A 400 18.19 17.60 2.87
C LYS A 400 16.86 16.88 3.12
N TYR A 401 16.92 15.66 3.65
CA TYR A 401 15.75 14.87 4.03
C TYR A 401 15.24 15.28 5.41
N LYS A 402 13.92 15.31 5.58
CA LYS A 402 13.27 15.42 6.89
C LYS A 402 12.22 14.34 6.98
N THR A 403 12.02 13.82 8.18
CA THR A 403 11.15 12.66 8.43
C THR A 403 9.82 13.10 9.01
N LEU A 404 8.77 12.34 8.73
CA LEU A 404 7.50 12.49 9.41
C LEU A 404 7.59 11.90 10.84
N HIS A 405 7.24 12.69 11.86
CA HIS A 405 7.20 12.23 13.25
C HIS A 405 5.77 12.10 13.79
N ARG A 406 5.57 11.24 14.79
CA ARG A 406 4.27 10.97 15.42
C ARG A 406 3.60 12.21 16.04
N ASP A 407 4.41 13.07 16.67
CA ASP A 407 3.95 14.21 17.48
C ASP A 407 3.66 15.47 16.66
N THR A 408 3.84 15.42 15.34
CA THR A 408 3.50 16.55 14.47
C THR A 408 1.98 16.68 14.37
N SER A 409 1.40 17.83 14.70
CA SER A 409 -0.05 18.05 14.52
C SER A 409 -0.38 18.23 13.04
N PHE A 410 -1.11 17.27 12.45
CA PHE A 410 -1.45 17.24 11.02
C PHE A 410 -2.67 18.07 10.62
N THR A 411 -3.30 18.74 11.59
CA THR A 411 -4.43 19.63 11.36
C THR A 411 -3.93 20.97 10.82
N LYS A 412 -3.76 21.08 9.49
CA LYS A 412 -3.52 22.39 8.85
C LYS A 412 -4.76 23.28 9.11
N LYS A 413 -4.56 24.41 9.79
CA LYS A 413 -5.66 25.26 10.24
C LYS A 413 -6.43 25.78 9.03
N ILE A 414 -7.76 25.89 9.20
CA ILE A 414 -8.71 26.51 8.28
C ILE A 414 -8.17 27.82 7.67
N ALA A 415 -7.36 28.60 8.39
CA ALA A 415 -6.77 29.86 7.90
C ALA A 415 -5.74 29.70 6.76
N GLN A 416 -4.91 28.63 6.77
CA GLN A 416 -3.99 28.34 5.65
C GLN A 416 -4.77 27.91 4.42
N TYR A 417 -5.80 27.08 4.62
CA TYR A 417 -6.77 26.75 3.57
C TYR A 417 -7.66 27.91 3.15
N LYS A 418 -7.89 28.93 4.00
CA LYS A 418 -8.72 30.09 3.68
C LYS A 418 -8.01 30.98 2.68
N SER A 419 -6.72 31.25 2.88
CA SER A 419 -5.86 31.89 1.86
C SER A 419 -5.86 31.10 0.53
N LEU A 420 -5.83 29.77 0.61
CA LEU A 420 -5.91 28.88 -0.56
C LEU A 420 -7.28 28.96 -1.26
N CYS A 421 -8.36 28.93 -0.49
CA CYS A 421 -9.73 29.06 -0.97
C CYS A 421 -10.02 30.46 -1.51
N ASP A 422 -9.39 31.49 -0.96
CA ASP A 422 -9.54 32.87 -1.41
C ASP A 422 -8.79 33.08 -2.74
N LYS A 423 -7.59 32.50 -2.91
CA LYS A 423 -6.91 32.40 -4.22
C LYS A 423 -7.72 31.61 -5.27
N LEU A 424 -8.40 30.54 -4.85
CA LEU A 424 -9.31 29.77 -5.71
C LEU A 424 -10.61 30.52 -6.07
N LYS A 425 -11.05 31.48 -5.25
CA LYS A 425 -12.18 32.38 -5.58
C LYS A 425 -11.77 33.43 -6.60
N GLU A 426 -10.54 33.93 -6.52
CA GLU A 426 -9.99 34.89 -7.47
C GLU A 426 -9.78 34.28 -8.87
N THR A 427 -9.58 32.96 -8.98
CA THR A 427 -9.40 32.22 -10.25
C THR A 427 -10.70 31.78 -10.92
N LYS A 428 -11.88 32.07 -10.36
CA LYS A 428 -13.18 31.66 -10.91
C LYS A 428 -14.14 32.84 -11.09
N SER A 429 -13.91 33.63 -12.14
CA SER A 429 -15.03 34.13 -12.96
C SER A 429 -15.53 33.00 -13.85
N ILE A 430 -16.22 32.00 -13.26
CA ILE A 430 -16.97 31.02 -14.06
C ILE A 430 -18.13 31.78 -14.73
N PRO A 431 -18.35 31.63 -16.05
CA PRO A 431 -19.50 32.21 -16.73
C PRO A 431 -20.81 31.81 -16.03
N ILE A 432 -21.69 32.78 -15.83
CA ILE A 432 -22.98 32.62 -15.13
C ILE A 432 -23.80 31.44 -15.67
N GLU A 433 -23.62 31.13 -16.96
CA GLU A 433 -24.28 30.05 -17.68
C GLU A 433 -24.00 28.65 -17.09
N THR A 434 -22.81 28.38 -16.55
CA THR A 434 -22.49 27.06 -15.97
C THR A 434 -23.17 26.84 -14.62
N ARG A 435 -23.49 27.91 -13.87
CA ARG A 435 -24.20 27.81 -12.59
C ARG A 435 -25.66 27.39 -12.77
N ASP A 436 -26.30 27.82 -13.85
CA ASP A 436 -27.70 27.48 -14.12
C ASP A 436 -27.84 26.04 -14.61
N VAL A 437 -26.85 25.53 -15.35
CA VAL A 437 -26.77 24.11 -15.73
C VAL A 437 -26.67 23.22 -14.48
N ILE A 438 -25.80 23.56 -13.52
CA ILE A 438 -25.64 22.78 -12.27
C ILE A 438 -26.91 22.81 -11.41
N LYS A 439 -27.56 23.98 -11.27
CA LYS A 439 -28.85 24.10 -10.56
C LYS A 439 -29.95 23.26 -11.21
N ASN A 440 -30.01 23.23 -12.53
CA ASN A 440 -31.02 22.48 -13.28
C ASN A 440 -30.77 20.96 -13.22
N THR A 441 -29.51 20.52 -13.25
CA THR A 441 -29.13 19.12 -13.06
C THR A 441 -29.50 18.64 -11.64
N ARG A 442 -29.22 19.44 -10.60
CA ARG A 442 -29.58 19.10 -9.22
C ARG A 442 -31.10 18.98 -9.02
N LYS A 443 -31.90 19.87 -9.65
CA LYS A 443 -33.37 19.76 -9.65
C LYS A 443 -33.86 18.49 -10.35
N ARG A 444 -33.26 18.12 -11.48
CA ARG A 444 -33.62 16.89 -12.22
C ARG A 444 -33.34 15.64 -11.40
N VAL A 445 -32.16 15.53 -10.78
CA VAL A 445 -31.80 14.38 -9.93
C VAL A 445 -32.72 14.24 -8.72
N LEU A 446 -33.04 15.35 -8.03
CA LEU A 446 -33.97 15.35 -6.89
C LEU A 446 -35.42 15.02 -7.29
N SER A 447 -35.83 15.37 -8.52
CA SER A 447 -37.15 14.98 -9.04
C SER A 447 -37.23 13.49 -9.39
N ALA A 448 -36.14 12.92 -9.93
CA ALA A 448 -36.05 11.50 -10.25
C ALA A 448 -36.06 10.63 -8.98
N SER A 449 -35.34 11.01 -7.92
CA SER A 449 -35.33 10.25 -6.66
C SER A 449 -36.69 10.25 -5.97
N LYS A 450 -37.42 11.38 -5.99
CA LYS A 450 -38.80 11.46 -5.48
C LYS A 450 -39.77 10.60 -6.28
N HIS A 451 -39.56 10.48 -7.60
CA HIS A 451 -40.40 9.62 -8.44
C HIS A 451 -40.15 8.13 -8.14
N SER A 452 -38.89 7.71 -8.04
CA SER A 452 -38.51 6.34 -7.68
C SER A 452 -39.01 5.94 -6.28
N ALA A 453 -38.92 6.84 -5.29
CA ALA A 453 -39.45 6.59 -3.94
C ALA A 453 -40.99 6.45 -3.93
N LYS A 454 -41.70 7.17 -4.80
CA LYS A 454 -43.16 7.05 -4.95
C LYS A 454 -43.56 5.73 -5.61
N VAL A 455 -42.83 5.30 -6.63
CA VAL A 455 -43.05 4.00 -7.31
C VAL A 455 -42.81 2.83 -6.35
N ALA A 456 -41.75 2.89 -5.53
CA ALA A 456 -41.45 1.87 -4.52
C ALA A 456 -42.52 1.77 -3.41
N LYS A 457 -43.15 2.89 -3.02
CA LYS A 457 -44.28 2.88 -2.08
C LYS A 457 -45.57 2.31 -2.67
N MET A 458 -45.77 2.44 -3.99
CA MET A 458 -46.96 1.89 -4.66
C MET A 458 -46.84 0.39 -4.95
N SER A 459 -45.62 -0.12 -5.13
CA SER A 459 -45.37 -1.56 -5.30
C SER A 459 -45.48 -2.34 -3.98
N SER A 460 -45.14 -1.73 -2.85
CA SER A 460 -45.28 -2.36 -1.52
C SER A 460 -46.73 -2.45 -1.03
N SER A 461 -47.60 -1.49 -1.40
CA SER A 461 -49.02 -1.52 -1.00
C SER A 461 -49.86 -2.56 -1.75
N LYS A 462 -49.33 -3.14 -2.85
CA LYS A 462 -50.05 -4.12 -3.68
C LYS A 462 -49.81 -5.58 -3.27
N ARG A 463 -49.02 -5.84 -2.22
CA ARG A 463 -48.68 -7.20 -1.74
C ARG A 463 -49.45 -7.70 -0.51
N MET A 464 -50.42 -6.94 0.01
CA MET A 464 -51.26 -7.38 1.15
C MET A 464 -52.70 -7.67 0.73
N SER A 465 -52.93 -8.77 0.01
CA SER A 465 -54.25 -9.43 -0.05
C SER A 465 -54.18 -10.80 -0.75
N ILE A 466 -53.54 -11.79 -0.14
CA ILE A 466 -53.76 -13.20 -0.49
C ILE A 466 -53.89 -13.99 0.81
N SER A 467 -55.14 -14.37 1.13
CA SER A 467 -55.50 -15.24 2.26
C SER A 467 -55.20 -16.70 1.93
N PRO A 468 -54.75 -17.54 2.89
CA PRO A 468 -54.47 -18.95 2.63
C PRO A 468 -55.72 -19.83 2.79
N ALA A 469 -55.99 -20.65 1.76
CA ALA A 469 -57.02 -21.69 1.79
C ALA A 469 -56.46 -23.03 2.30
N LYS A 470 -57.28 -23.74 3.08
CA LYS A 470 -57.05 -25.08 3.66
C LYS A 470 -57.29 -26.20 2.63
N SER A 471 -56.47 -27.25 2.64
CA SER A 471 -56.83 -28.64 2.23
C SER A 471 -55.73 -29.63 2.66
N SER A 472 -55.92 -30.44 3.70
CA SER A 472 -56.44 -31.83 3.69
C SER A 472 -55.51 -32.91 3.09
N SER A 473 -54.79 -33.59 3.98
CA SER A 473 -54.51 -35.03 4.05
C SER A 473 -54.61 -35.93 2.80
N LYS A 474 -53.51 -36.65 2.49
CA LYS A 474 -53.54 -38.11 2.25
C LYS A 474 -52.18 -38.78 2.43
N LYS A 475 -52.20 -39.87 3.22
CA LYS A 475 -51.15 -40.84 3.53
C LYS A 475 -50.56 -41.51 2.27
N ARG A 476 -49.26 -41.82 2.30
CA ARG A 476 -48.76 -43.19 2.01
C ARG A 476 -47.33 -43.43 2.55
N ARG A 477 -47.16 -44.62 3.14
CA ARG A 477 -45.98 -45.22 3.79
C ARG A 477 -44.97 -45.75 2.75
N ASN A 478 -43.69 -45.78 3.11
CA ASN A 478 -42.83 -47.00 3.26
C ASN A 478 -41.38 -46.58 3.62
N ARG A 479 -40.85 -46.97 4.80
CA ARG A 479 -39.95 -48.13 5.07
C ARG A 479 -38.63 -48.04 4.28
N SER A 480 -37.47 -47.71 4.87
CA SER A 480 -36.63 -48.37 5.90
C SER A 480 -35.39 -49.06 5.29
N SER A 481 -34.21 -48.74 5.82
CA SER A 481 -32.96 -49.54 5.98
C SER A 481 -31.74 -48.67 5.62
N SER A 482 -30.89 -48.22 6.55
CA SER A 482 -29.89 -48.93 7.38
C SER A 482 -28.84 -49.71 6.59
N ARG A 483 -27.60 -49.17 6.55
CA ARG A 483 -26.36 -49.98 6.61
C ARG A 483 -25.14 -49.15 7.01
N LYS A 484 -24.61 -49.49 8.19
CA LYS A 484 -23.21 -49.31 8.62
C LYS A 484 -22.29 -50.29 7.88
N LYS A 485 -21.02 -49.93 7.69
CA LYS A 485 -19.78 -50.75 7.78
C LYS A 485 -18.58 -49.81 7.47
N THR A 486 -17.69 -49.41 8.39
CA THR A 486 -16.57 -50.08 9.09
C THR A 486 -15.35 -50.50 8.25
N PHE A 487 -14.20 -49.98 8.70
CA PHE A 487 -12.83 -50.53 8.76
C PHE A 487 -11.98 -50.66 7.48
N PHE A 488 -10.78 -50.06 7.54
CA PHE A 488 -9.50 -50.71 7.18
C PHE A 488 -8.34 -50.08 7.98
N ASP A 489 -7.73 -50.88 8.85
CA ASP A 489 -6.32 -50.82 9.21
C ASP A 489 -5.60 -51.90 8.41
N LYS A 490 -4.34 -51.67 8.02
CA LYS A 490 -3.29 -52.69 7.97
C LYS A 490 -1.92 -52.09 7.71
N ASP A 491 -1.03 -52.34 8.66
CA ASP A 491 0.42 -52.20 8.60
C ASP A 491 1.11 -53.26 7.73
N SER A 492 2.39 -52.93 7.42
CA SER A 492 3.57 -53.77 7.19
C SER A 492 3.94 -54.10 5.73
N PRO A 493 5.25 -54.25 5.41
CA PRO A 493 6.44 -54.32 6.29
C PRO A 493 7.26 -53.03 6.39
#